data_AF-A0A7S0XQQ2-F1
#
_entry.id   AF-A0A7S0XQQ2-F1
#
_cell.length_a   1.000
_cell.length_b   1.000
_cell.length_c   1.000
_cell.angle_alpha   90.00
_cell.angle_beta   90.00
_cell.angle_gamma   90.00
#
_symmetry.space_group_name_H-M   'P 1'
#
loop_
_entity.id
_entity.type
_entity.pdbx_description
1 polymer ?
#
loop_
_entity_poly.entity_id
_entity_poly.type
_entity_poly.pdbx_seq_one_letter_code
_entity_poly.pdbx_strand_id
1 'polypeptide(L)'
;ADAEWVAQLIEENQRPKVGCGKARFLILELARQDGKTGRIGKEIHGFGLGAQMHVVSVALSYALATGRTLVTRDTDNWWYTDANDCPSRSFTCYYKPISSCTEADVMRGLEAEAGWKGEVRRLSAATQEDRVVLSDCRLDNFLNLPKEHRTDVPSQFASRGLLWWRAQL
;
A
#
# COMPACT_ATOMS: atom_id res chain seq x y z
N ALA A 1 -14.67 18.08 11.26
CA ALA A 1 -13.32 18.61 11.55
C ALA A 1 -12.26 17.52 11.42
N ASP A 2 -11.95 16.73 12.46
CA ASP A 2 -10.84 15.77 12.42
C ASP A 2 -10.96 14.74 11.29
N ALA A 3 -12.10 14.06 11.16
CA ALA A 3 -12.31 13.03 10.12
C ALA A 3 -12.28 13.61 8.70
N GLU A 4 -12.82 14.81 8.49
CA GLU A 4 -12.77 15.50 7.19
C GLU A 4 -11.35 15.88 6.82
N TRP A 5 -10.57 16.35 7.81
CA TRP A 5 -9.15 16.63 7.61
C TRP A 5 -8.38 15.36 7.23
N VAL A 6 -8.66 14.22 7.89
CA VAL A 6 -8.02 12.94 7.54
C VAL A 6 -8.40 12.51 6.13
N ALA A 7 -9.67 12.60 5.76
CA ALA A 7 -10.13 12.30 4.41
C ALA A 7 -9.44 13.18 3.36
N GLN A 8 -9.30 14.48 3.63
CA GLN A 8 -8.59 15.41 2.75
C GLN A 8 -7.10 15.07 2.65
N LEU A 9 -6.44 14.76 3.77
CA LEU A 9 -5.03 14.33 3.78
C LEU A 9 -4.84 13.08 2.90
N ILE A 10 -5.71 12.08 3.07
CA ILE A 10 -5.69 10.87 2.25
C ILE A 10 -5.89 11.24 0.79
N GLU A 11 -6.92 12.02 0.46
CA GLU A 11 -7.21 12.41 -0.93
C GLU A 11 -6.04 13.13 -1.59
N GLU A 12 -5.41 14.09 -0.90
CA GLU A 12 -4.24 14.83 -1.41
C GLU A 12 -3.02 13.94 -1.60
N ASN A 13 -2.78 12.99 -0.69
CA ASN A 13 -1.68 12.03 -0.80
C ASN A 13 -1.93 10.98 -1.91
N GLN A 14 -3.19 10.58 -2.09
CA GLN A 14 -3.59 9.58 -3.08
C GLN A 14 -3.86 10.18 -4.47
N ARG A 15 -3.75 11.50 -4.63
CA ARG A 15 -3.84 12.22 -5.92
C ARG A 15 -2.62 13.14 -6.11
N PRO A 16 -1.46 12.58 -6.49
CA PRO A 16 -0.23 13.35 -6.52
C PRO A 16 -0.28 14.50 -7.53
N LYS A 17 -0.09 15.73 -7.06
CA LYS A 17 -0.10 16.97 -7.89
C LYS A 17 1.00 17.00 -8.96
N VAL A 18 2.10 16.28 -8.73
CA VAL A 18 3.21 16.13 -9.69
C VAL A 18 2.92 15.14 -10.84
N GLY A 19 1.74 14.51 -10.81
CA GLY A 19 1.32 13.46 -11.72
C GLY A 19 1.85 12.07 -11.33
N CYS A 20 1.16 11.02 -11.80
CA CYS A 20 1.53 9.64 -11.48
C CYS A 20 2.93 9.26 -12.02
N GLY A 21 3.36 9.88 -13.13
CA GLY A 21 4.66 9.61 -13.74
C GLY A 21 5.87 10.12 -12.97
N LYS A 22 5.72 10.91 -11.90
CA LYS A 22 6.83 11.49 -11.11
C LYS A 22 6.69 11.34 -9.59
N ALA A 23 5.55 10.86 -9.10
CA ALA A 23 5.32 10.68 -7.68
C ALA A 23 6.16 9.51 -7.10
N ARG A 24 6.19 9.43 -5.77
CA ARG A 24 6.76 8.32 -5.02
C ARG A 24 5.65 7.37 -4.62
N PHE A 25 5.89 6.06 -4.71
CA PHE A 25 4.85 5.06 -4.56
C PHE A 25 5.20 4.00 -3.52
N LEU A 26 4.17 3.51 -2.84
CA LEU A 26 4.12 2.18 -2.23
C LEU A 26 3.13 1.35 -3.05
N ILE A 27 3.62 0.27 -3.65
CA ILE A 27 2.79 -0.75 -4.29
C ILE A 27 2.52 -1.84 -3.26
N LEU A 28 1.25 -2.14 -3.02
CA LEU A 28 0.81 -3.20 -2.11
C LEU A 28 0.28 -4.40 -2.88
N GLU A 29 0.88 -5.56 -2.61
CA GLU A 29 0.42 -6.88 -3.05
C GLU A 29 -0.34 -7.55 -1.89
N LEU A 30 -1.66 -7.76 -2.06
CA LEU A 30 -2.51 -8.35 -1.03
C LEU A 30 -2.50 -9.88 -1.07
N ALA A 31 -2.36 -10.46 -2.25
CA ALA A 31 -2.05 -11.87 -2.43
C ALA A 31 -0.91 -12.05 -3.45
N ARG A 32 -0.14 -13.12 -3.28
CA ARG A 32 0.96 -13.39 -4.19
C ARG A 32 0.42 -13.94 -5.50
N GLN A 33 1.11 -13.67 -6.61
CA GLN A 33 0.79 -14.27 -7.92
C GLN A 33 0.79 -15.82 -7.93
N ASP A 34 1.40 -16.49 -6.96
CA ASP A 34 1.30 -17.96 -6.84
C ASP A 34 0.06 -18.43 -6.06
N GLY A 35 -0.83 -17.51 -5.66
CA GLY A 35 -2.01 -17.75 -4.84
C GLY A 35 -1.69 -18.07 -3.38
N LYS A 36 -0.43 -17.95 -2.94
CA LYS A 36 0.00 -18.29 -1.58
C LYS A 36 0.26 -17.02 -0.79
N THR A 37 -0.60 -16.65 0.13
CA THR A 37 -0.21 -15.71 1.20
C THR A 37 0.69 -16.46 2.19
N GLY A 38 1.86 -15.89 2.51
CA GLY A 38 2.81 -16.31 3.56
C GLY A 38 2.83 -17.77 4.05
N ARG A 39 3.98 -18.43 3.97
CA ARG A 39 4.26 -19.60 4.83
C ARG A 39 4.50 -19.13 6.26
N ILE A 40 3.69 -19.57 7.22
CA ILE A 40 4.05 -19.56 8.65
C ILE A 40 4.43 -21.00 8.98
N GLY A 41 5.74 -21.28 9.04
CA GLY A 41 6.22 -22.67 9.13
C GLY A 41 5.99 -23.47 7.85
N LYS A 42 5.31 -24.62 7.95
CA LYS A 42 5.04 -25.52 6.79
C LYS A 42 3.68 -25.24 6.11
N GLU A 43 2.80 -24.49 6.76
CA GLU A 43 1.44 -24.23 6.29
C GLU A 43 1.34 -22.87 5.58
N ILE A 44 0.53 -22.83 4.53
CA ILE A 44 0.18 -21.60 3.81
C ILE A 44 -1.02 -21.01 4.56
N HIS A 45 -0.80 -19.93 5.31
CA HIS A 45 -1.89 -19.27 6.01
C HIS A 45 -2.43 -18.14 5.12
N GLY A 46 -3.68 -18.30 4.70
CA GLY A 46 -4.54 -17.18 4.33
C GLY A 46 -4.74 -16.27 5.53
N PHE A 47 -4.31 -15.02 5.45
CA PHE A 47 -4.84 -14.00 6.37
C PHE A 47 -6.32 -13.78 6.02
N GLY A 48 -7.19 -13.78 7.03
CA GLY A 48 -8.60 -13.43 6.84
C GLY A 48 -8.77 -12.02 6.26
N LEU A 49 -9.94 -11.70 5.69
CA LEU A 49 -10.20 -10.41 5.05
C LEU A 49 -9.90 -9.24 5.99
N GLY A 50 -10.31 -9.32 7.26
CA GLY A 50 -10.04 -8.29 8.25
C GLY A 50 -8.54 -8.05 8.50
N ALA A 51 -7.72 -9.10 8.46
CA ALA A 51 -6.27 -8.98 8.60
C ALA A 51 -5.63 -8.33 7.35
N GLN A 52 -6.16 -8.60 6.15
CA GLN A 52 -5.71 -7.89 4.95
C GLN A 52 -6.15 -6.43 4.91
N MET A 53 -7.38 -6.11 5.37
CA MET A 53 -7.81 -4.72 5.52
C MET A 53 -6.94 -3.99 6.56
N HIS A 54 -6.54 -4.67 7.64
CA HIS A 54 -5.55 -4.13 8.56
C HIS A 54 -4.24 -3.80 7.84
N VAL A 55 -3.71 -4.72 7.03
CA VAL A 55 -2.49 -4.47 6.23
C VAL A 55 -2.66 -3.27 5.28
N VAL A 56 -3.83 -3.11 4.64
CA VAL A 56 -4.12 -1.91 3.82
C VAL A 56 -4.04 -0.65 4.68
N SER A 57 -4.66 -0.64 5.87
CA SER A 57 -4.57 0.51 6.79
C SER A 57 -3.12 0.81 7.21
N VAL A 58 -2.32 -0.25 7.41
CA VAL A 58 -0.88 -0.16 7.72
C VAL A 58 -0.11 0.46 6.58
N ALA A 59 -0.34 -0.03 5.36
CA ALA A 59 0.24 0.51 4.14
C ALA A 59 -0.12 1.98 3.93
N LEU A 60 -1.38 2.35 4.16
CA LEU A 60 -1.83 3.73 3.98
C LEU A 60 -1.15 4.68 4.97
N SER A 61 -1.04 4.30 6.24
CA SER A 61 -0.31 5.14 7.20
C SER A 61 1.18 5.24 6.86
N TYR A 62 1.82 4.15 6.41
CA TYR A 62 3.22 4.22 5.97
C TYR A 62 3.37 5.16 4.76
N ALA A 63 2.45 5.07 3.80
CA ALA A 63 2.43 5.92 2.62
C ALA A 63 2.30 7.40 3.00
N LEU A 64 1.39 7.72 3.93
CA LEU A 64 1.23 9.06 4.49
C LEU A 64 2.50 9.54 5.19
N ALA A 65 3.06 8.74 6.10
CA ALA A 65 4.26 9.07 6.88
C ALA A 65 5.49 9.34 6.00
N THR A 66 5.58 8.67 4.85
CA THR A 66 6.75 8.73 3.95
C THR A 66 6.52 9.59 2.70
N GLY A 67 5.35 10.22 2.58
CA GLY A 67 4.98 11.03 1.41
C GLY A 67 4.92 10.22 0.12
N ARG A 68 4.43 8.98 0.19
CA ARG A 68 4.20 8.09 -0.94
C ARG A 68 2.71 7.97 -1.23
N THR A 69 2.34 7.80 -2.48
CA THR A 69 0.99 7.39 -2.91
C THR A 69 0.88 5.87 -2.81
N LEU A 70 -0.23 5.37 -2.27
CA LEU A 70 -0.49 3.94 -2.13
C LEU A 70 -1.27 3.43 -3.34
N VAL A 71 -0.73 2.41 -3.99
CA VAL A 71 -1.37 1.74 -5.13
C VAL A 71 -1.44 0.25 -4.82
N THR A 72 -2.61 -0.35 -5.00
CA THR A 72 -2.74 -1.82 -4.99
C THR A 72 -2.33 -2.38 -6.34
N ARG A 73 -1.74 -3.56 -6.37
CA ARG A 73 -1.47 -4.30 -7.61
C ARG A 73 -2.71 -4.37 -8.51
N ASP A 74 -2.54 -4.08 -9.79
CA ASP A 74 -3.64 -4.08 -10.77
C ASP A 74 -4.07 -5.53 -11.07
N THR A 75 -3.11 -6.43 -11.08
CA THR A 75 -3.31 -7.88 -11.15
C THR A 75 -2.78 -8.52 -9.89
N ASP A 76 -3.71 -9.01 -9.08
CA ASP A 76 -3.42 -9.74 -7.86
C ASP A 76 -4.09 -11.14 -8.01
N ASN A 77 -3.74 -12.11 -7.19
CA ASN A 77 -4.51 -13.35 -7.08
C ASN A 77 -5.30 -13.32 -5.78
N TRP A 78 -6.04 -12.22 -5.59
CA TRP A 78 -6.73 -11.94 -4.34
C TRP A 78 -7.80 -13.00 -4.08
N TRP A 79 -7.66 -13.74 -2.98
CA TRP A 79 -8.48 -14.94 -2.74
C TRP A 79 -9.96 -14.62 -2.48
N TYR A 80 -10.29 -13.36 -2.20
CA TYR A 80 -11.66 -12.91 -1.97
C TYR A 80 -12.44 -12.60 -3.25
N THR A 81 -11.83 -12.75 -4.43
CA THR A 81 -12.49 -12.52 -5.73
C THR A 81 -12.81 -13.84 -6.43
N ASP A 82 -14.02 -13.93 -7.00
CA ASP A 82 -14.33 -14.93 -8.02
C ASP A 82 -13.71 -14.51 -9.36
N ALA A 83 -12.92 -15.38 -9.99
CA ALA A 83 -12.27 -15.09 -11.26
C ALA A 83 -13.25 -14.97 -12.44
N ASN A 84 -14.45 -15.56 -12.34
CA ASN A 84 -15.48 -15.44 -13.36
C ASN A 84 -16.12 -14.05 -13.36
N ASP A 85 -16.30 -13.46 -12.17
CA ASP A 85 -16.89 -12.14 -11.99
C ASP A 85 -15.84 -11.02 -12.04
N CYS A 86 -14.62 -11.33 -11.61
CA CYS A 86 -13.50 -10.41 -11.48
C CYS A 86 -12.22 -11.04 -12.08
N PRO A 87 -12.01 -10.94 -13.41
CA PRO A 87 -10.84 -11.53 -14.06
C PRO A 87 -9.50 -10.95 -13.61
N SER A 88 -9.48 -9.70 -13.14
CA SER A 88 -8.27 -9.06 -12.60
C SER A 88 -7.86 -9.62 -11.24
N ARG A 89 -8.79 -10.30 -10.55
CA ARG A 89 -8.64 -10.89 -9.21
C ARG A 89 -7.99 -9.92 -8.21
N SER A 90 -8.38 -8.65 -8.31
CA SER A 90 -7.74 -7.53 -7.62
C SER A 90 -8.67 -6.85 -6.63
N PHE A 91 -8.09 -6.05 -5.74
CA PHE A 91 -8.81 -5.27 -4.73
C PHE A 91 -9.92 -4.38 -5.32
N THR A 92 -9.67 -3.84 -6.52
CA THR A 92 -10.55 -2.87 -7.19
C THR A 92 -11.86 -3.47 -7.71
N CYS A 93 -12.05 -4.78 -7.65
CA CYS A 93 -13.32 -5.40 -8.03
C CYS A 93 -14.46 -5.14 -7.04
N TYR A 94 -14.15 -4.96 -5.75
CA TYR A 94 -15.17 -4.72 -4.72
C TYR A 94 -15.02 -3.36 -4.03
N TYR A 95 -13.85 -2.73 -4.18
CA TYR A 95 -13.53 -1.46 -3.54
C TYR A 95 -13.15 -0.42 -4.59
N LYS A 96 -13.40 0.85 -4.28
CA LYS A 96 -12.87 1.93 -5.12
C LYS A 96 -11.33 1.88 -5.11
N PRO A 97 -10.66 2.25 -6.22
CA PRO A 97 -9.22 2.44 -6.22
C PRO A 97 -8.79 3.36 -5.08
N ILE A 98 -7.73 2.98 -4.36
CA ILE A 98 -7.17 3.77 -3.26
C ILE A 98 -6.62 5.11 -3.77
N SER A 99 -6.05 5.11 -4.97
CA SER A 99 -5.44 6.27 -5.62
C SER A 99 -6.05 6.53 -6.99
N SER A 100 -5.91 7.77 -7.48
CA SER A 100 -6.13 8.10 -8.89
C SER A 100 -5.06 7.51 -9.83
N CYS A 101 -3.94 7.01 -9.28
CA CYS A 101 -2.88 6.35 -10.03
C CYS A 101 -3.04 4.83 -9.97
N THR A 102 -2.75 4.17 -11.08
CA THR A 102 -2.72 2.71 -11.22
C THR A 102 -1.30 2.16 -11.18
N GLU A 103 -1.13 0.84 -11.00
CA GLU A 103 0.20 0.23 -11.11
C GLU A 103 0.77 0.47 -12.51
N ALA A 104 -0.06 0.37 -13.55
CA ALA A 104 0.34 0.68 -14.92
C ALA A 104 0.86 2.13 -15.09
N ASP A 105 0.27 3.13 -14.41
CA ASP A 105 0.79 4.50 -14.42
C ASP A 105 2.18 4.60 -13.80
N VAL A 106 2.39 3.88 -12.69
CA VAL A 106 3.69 3.83 -12.00
C VAL A 106 4.74 3.25 -12.94
N MET A 107 4.46 2.08 -13.53
CA MET A 107 5.41 1.39 -14.42
C MET A 107 5.75 2.23 -15.65
N ARG A 108 4.75 2.84 -16.32
CA ARG A 108 4.99 3.78 -17.43
C ARG A 108 5.86 4.97 -17.02
N GLY A 109 5.64 5.50 -15.82
CA GLY A 109 6.42 6.62 -15.28
C GLY A 109 7.88 6.27 -15.03
N LEU A 110 8.18 5.00 -14.76
CA LEU A 110 9.54 4.50 -14.59
C LEU A 110 10.21 4.24 -15.94
N GLU A 111 9.49 3.66 -16.90
CA GLU A 111 9.97 3.42 -18.27
C GLU A 111 10.29 4.72 -19.02
N ALA A 112 9.52 5.78 -18.78
CA ALA A 112 9.73 7.09 -19.40
C ALA A 112 10.95 7.86 -18.86
N GLU A 113 11.51 7.45 -17.71
CA GLU A 113 12.71 8.07 -17.16
C GLU A 113 13.97 7.50 -17.81
N ALA A 114 14.55 8.28 -18.74
CA ALA A 114 15.78 7.92 -19.42
C ALA A 114 16.90 7.58 -18.41
N GLY A 115 17.38 6.34 -18.45
CA GLY A 115 18.44 5.88 -17.57
C GLY A 115 17.98 5.46 -16.17
N TRP A 116 16.68 5.22 -15.95
CA TRP A 116 16.20 4.59 -14.72
C TRP A 116 16.89 3.21 -14.56
N LYS A 117 17.71 3.11 -13.51
CA LYS A 117 18.35 1.87 -13.04
C LYS A 117 17.74 1.36 -11.73
N GLY A 118 16.72 2.05 -11.22
CA GLY A 118 16.04 1.62 -10.02
C GLY A 118 15.28 0.34 -10.34
N GLU A 119 15.33 -0.64 -9.46
CA GLU A 119 14.36 -1.73 -9.49
C GLU A 119 13.21 -1.32 -8.57
N VAL A 120 12.01 -1.84 -8.84
CA VAL A 120 10.96 -1.86 -7.82
C VAL A 120 11.51 -2.63 -6.61
N ARG A 121 11.95 -1.91 -5.58
CA ARG A 121 12.58 -2.55 -4.43
C ARG A 121 11.53 -3.07 -3.48
N ARG A 122 11.70 -4.32 -3.04
CA ARG A 122 10.94 -4.82 -1.90
C ARG A 122 11.24 -3.94 -0.68
N LEU A 123 10.23 -3.64 0.13
CA LEU A 123 10.35 -2.79 1.31
C LEU A 123 11.49 -3.22 2.24
N SER A 124 11.77 -4.52 2.35
CA SER A 124 12.87 -5.07 3.14
C SER A 124 14.27 -4.62 2.72
N ALA A 125 14.43 -4.16 1.48
CA ALA A 125 15.69 -3.71 0.89
C ALA A 125 15.59 -2.28 0.34
N ALA A 126 14.49 -1.58 0.62
CA ALA A 126 14.26 -0.23 0.17
C ALA A 126 14.87 0.78 1.15
N THR A 127 15.31 1.89 0.60
CA THR A 127 15.77 3.10 1.27
C THR A 127 14.71 4.18 1.17
N GLN A 128 14.89 5.28 1.91
CA GLN A 128 14.00 6.44 1.77
C GLN A 128 14.07 7.05 0.37
N GLU A 129 15.20 6.98 -0.32
CA GLU A 129 15.39 7.56 -1.65
C GLU A 129 14.69 6.77 -2.77
N ASP A 130 14.34 5.50 -2.54
CA ASP A 130 13.71 4.69 -3.58
C ASP A 130 12.35 5.27 -3.96
N ARG A 131 12.17 5.57 -5.24
CA ARG A 131 10.94 6.19 -5.74
C ARG A 131 9.73 5.26 -5.63
N VAL A 132 9.91 3.97 -5.93
CA VAL A 132 8.85 2.96 -5.91
C VAL A 132 9.27 1.82 -4.99
N VAL A 133 8.42 1.54 -4.00
CA VAL A 133 8.62 0.45 -3.04
C VAL A 133 7.49 -0.54 -3.17
N LEU A 134 7.81 -1.83 -3.19
CA LEU A 134 6.82 -2.92 -3.20
C LEU A 134 6.76 -3.58 -1.82
N SER A 135 5.56 -3.79 -1.31
CA SER A 135 5.34 -4.62 -0.13
C SER A 135 4.25 -5.65 -0.39
N ASP A 136 4.31 -6.74 0.35
CA ASP A 136 3.30 -7.80 0.34
C ASP A 136 2.49 -7.79 1.66
N CYS A 137 1.58 -8.76 1.81
CA CYS A 137 0.80 -8.96 3.04
C CYS A 137 1.64 -9.13 4.33
N ARG A 138 2.98 -9.25 4.25
CA ARG A 138 3.89 -9.27 5.40
C ARG A 138 4.47 -7.88 5.71
N LEU A 139 3.89 -6.82 5.16
CA LEU A 139 4.25 -5.43 5.46
C LEU A 139 4.48 -5.20 6.96
N ASP A 140 3.59 -5.73 7.81
CA ASP A 140 3.68 -5.62 9.27
C ASP A 140 5.00 -6.17 9.83
N ASN A 141 5.54 -7.24 9.25
CA ASN A 141 6.82 -7.82 9.69
C ASN A 141 7.99 -6.90 9.36
N PHE A 142 7.92 -6.18 8.24
CA PHE A 142 8.98 -5.28 7.81
C PHE A 142 8.93 -3.94 8.55
N LEU A 143 7.73 -3.44 8.85
CA LEU A 143 7.55 -2.21 9.64
C LEU A 143 7.83 -2.42 11.14
N ASN A 144 8.04 -3.65 11.60
CA ASN A 144 8.56 -3.89 12.94
C ASN A 144 10.04 -3.50 13.10
N LEU A 145 10.81 -3.42 12.00
CA LEU A 145 12.25 -3.12 12.06
C LEU A 145 12.52 -1.64 12.37
N PRO A 146 11.74 -0.68 11.83
CA PRO A 146 11.63 0.67 12.37
C PRO A 146 10.23 0.86 12.98
N LYS A 147 10.09 0.60 14.29
CA LYS A 147 8.82 0.71 15.04
C LYS A 147 8.06 2.01 14.78
N GLU A 148 8.80 3.08 14.54
CA GLU A 148 8.32 4.44 14.27
C GLU A 148 7.25 4.48 13.18
N HIS A 149 7.40 3.73 12.09
CA HIS A 149 6.42 3.77 11.00
C HIS A 149 5.13 2.99 11.28
N ARG A 150 5.18 2.01 12.18
CA ARG A 150 3.99 1.24 12.58
C ARG A 150 3.14 2.04 13.56
N THR A 151 3.78 2.83 14.41
CA THR A 151 3.15 3.63 15.45
C THR A 151 3.03 5.10 15.10
N ASP A 152 3.35 5.48 13.85
CA ASP A 152 3.26 6.87 13.43
C ASP A 152 1.82 7.36 13.51
N VAL A 153 1.65 8.47 14.22
CA VAL A 153 0.40 9.20 14.37
C VAL A 153 0.76 10.67 14.16
N PRO A 154 0.11 11.37 13.21
CA PRO A 154 0.35 12.79 13.01
C PRO A 154 0.27 13.55 14.34
N SER A 155 1.20 14.48 14.58
CA SER A 155 1.37 15.15 15.89
C SER A 155 0.08 15.78 16.41
N GLN A 156 -0.74 16.35 15.52
CA GLN A 156 -2.04 16.93 15.83
C GLN A 156 -3.07 15.92 16.37
N PHE A 157 -2.88 14.62 16.12
CA PHE A 157 -3.73 13.53 16.60
C PHE A 157 -3.04 12.67 17.67
N ALA A 158 -1.87 13.06 18.16
CA ALA A 158 -1.13 12.30 19.16
C ALA A 158 -1.97 12.00 20.42
N SER A 159 -2.84 12.93 20.84
CA SER A 159 -3.75 12.75 21.98
C SER A 159 -4.87 11.73 21.75
N ARG A 160 -5.21 11.41 20.49
CA ARG A 160 -6.21 10.41 20.11
C ARG A 160 -5.61 8.99 20.08
N GLY A 161 -4.31 8.90 19.85
CA GLY A 161 -3.56 7.64 19.83
C GLY A 161 -3.71 6.82 18.54
N LEU A 162 -2.92 5.73 18.47
CA LEU A 162 -2.78 4.90 17.28
C LEU A 162 -4.08 4.20 16.85
N LEU A 163 -4.86 3.69 17.81
CA LEU A 163 -6.10 2.97 17.49
C LEU A 163 -7.12 3.88 16.78
N TRP A 164 -7.28 5.11 17.28
CA TRP A 164 -8.16 6.09 16.65
C TRP A 164 -7.68 6.42 15.24
N TRP A 165 -6.38 6.67 15.06
CA TRP A 165 -5.78 6.96 13.76
C TRP A 165 -6.03 5.83 12.76
N ARG A 166 -5.77 4.58 13.15
CA ARG A 166 -6.01 3.40 12.32
C ARG A 166 -7.46 3.19 11.93
N ALA A 167 -8.40 3.63 12.76
CA ALA A 167 -9.83 3.54 12.46
C ALA A 167 -10.31 4.62 11.46
N GLN A 168 -9.49 5.64 11.17
CA GLN A 168 -9.80 6.65 10.16
C GLN A 168 -9.28 6.28 8.76
N LEU A 169 -8.39 5.28 8.68
CA LEU A 169 -7.73 4.81 7.45
C LEU A 169 -8.48 3.61 6.86
#